data_AF-A0A174BWP7-F1
#
_entry.id   AF-A0A174BWP7-F1
#
_cell.length_a   1.000
_cell.length_b   1.000
_cell.length_c   1.000
_cell.angle_alpha   90.00
_cell.angle_beta   90.00
_cell.angle_gamma   90.00
#
_symmetry.space_group_name_H-M   'P 1'
#
loop_
_entity.id
_entity.type
_entity.pdbx_description
1 polymer ?
#
loop_
_entity_poly.entity_id
_entity_poly.type
_entity_poly.pdbx_seq_one_letter_code
_entity_poly.pdbx_strand_id
1 'polypeptide(L)' 'MKGSPYNLITFQKEAYEETARLHISPKPDSILRVFMVYTPLAQPVQVEEPELNAFERKGFTAVERGGKEILAE' A
#
# COMPACT_ATOMS: atom_id res chain seq x y z
N MET A 1 -9.04 -10.97 -1.75
CA MET A 1 -7.79 -11.76 -1.93
C MET A 1 -8.06 -13.26 -2.03
N LYS A 2 -8.54 -13.93 -0.97
CA LYS A 2 -8.83 -15.39 -1.01
C LYS A 2 -10.25 -15.63 -1.53
N GLY A 3 -10.41 -16.52 -2.50
CA GLY A 3 -11.73 -16.91 -3.05
C GLY A 3 -12.25 -16.05 -4.21
N SER A 4 -11.55 -14.97 -4.56
CA SER A 4 -11.87 -14.17 -5.76
C SER A 4 -11.01 -14.62 -6.94
N PRO A 5 -11.56 -14.77 -8.17
CA PRO A 5 -10.78 -15.14 -9.33
C PRO A 5 -9.78 -14.04 -9.74
N TYR A 6 -10.11 -12.77 -9.50
CA TYR A 6 -9.23 -11.63 -9.72
C TYR A 6 -9.29 -10.66 -8.53
N ASN A 7 -8.23 -9.86 -8.34
CA ASN A 7 -8.22 -8.76 -7.38
C ASN A 7 -7.59 -7.54 -8.04
N LEU A 8 -8.31 -6.42 -8.09
CA LEU A 8 -7.72 -5.13 -8.46
C LEU A 8 -6.91 -4.62 -7.27
N ILE A 9 -5.62 -4.37 -7.48
CA ILE A 9 -4.69 -3.92 -6.43
C ILE A 9 -4.32 -2.46 -6.69
N THR A 10 -4.40 -1.62 -5.66
CA THR A 10 -3.82 -0.27 -5.67
C THR A 10 -3.09 -0.01 -4.36
N PHE A 11 -2.16 0.95 -4.38
CA PHE A 11 -1.39 1.35 -3.19
C PHE A 11 -1.78 2.77 -2.80
N GLN A 12 -2.27 2.92 -1.57
CA GLN A 12 -2.63 4.23 -1.02
C GLN A 12 -1.35 4.97 -0.60
N LYS A 13 -1.30 6.26 -0.94
CA LYS A 13 -0.17 7.16 -0.66
C LYS A 13 -0.63 8.29 0.26
N GLU A 14 -0.78 9.52 -0.24
CA GLU A 14 -1.00 10.73 0.55
C GLU A 14 -2.23 10.63 1.46
N ALA A 15 -3.36 10.15 0.94
CA ALA A 15 -4.60 10.00 1.70
C ALA A 15 -4.45 9.07 2.92
N TYR A 16 -3.64 8.00 2.79
CA TYR A 16 -3.36 7.09 3.90
C TYR A 16 -2.39 7.75 4.90
N GLU A 17 -1.35 8.42 4.41
CA GLU A 17 -0.36 9.04 5.28
C GLU A 17 -0.92 10.19 6.12
N GLU A 18 -1.86 10.96 5.57
CA GLU A 18 -2.55 12.07 6.25
C GLU A 18 -3.48 11.57 7.37
N THR A 19 -4.20 10.48 7.11
CA THR A 19 -5.20 9.92 8.04
C THR A 19 -4.58 9.02 9.09
N ALA A 20 -3.57 8.24 8.74
CA ALA A 20 -2.80 7.39 9.62
C ALA A 20 -1.45 8.05 9.96
N ARG A 21 -1.44 8.95 10.94
CA ARG A 21 -0.20 9.59 11.41
C ARG A 21 0.71 8.58 12.09
N LEU A 22 2.00 8.63 11.79
CA LEU A 22 3.01 7.72 12.34
C LEU A 22 4.11 8.52 13.06
N HIS A 23 4.40 8.16 14.31
CA HIS A 23 5.50 8.70 15.09
C HIS A 23 6.34 7.54 15.66
N ILE A 24 7.67 7.58 15.42
CA ILE A 24 8.61 6.55 15.86
C ILE A 24 9.78 7.27 16.57
N SER A 25 10.14 6.79 17.76
CA SER A 25 11.29 7.27 18.53
C SER A 25 12.20 6.09 18.92
N PRO A 26 13.51 6.13 18.62
CA PRO A 26 14.23 7.19 17.91
C PRO A 26 13.73 7.36 16.46
N LYS A 27 14.01 8.51 15.84
CA LYS A 27 13.58 8.79 14.46
C LYS A 27 14.32 7.84 13.49
N PRO A 28 13.61 7.13 12.59
CA PRO A 28 14.25 6.35 11.52
C PRO A 28 14.95 7.25 10.49
N ASP A 29 16.07 6.76 9.96
CA ASP A 29 16.81 7.36 8.84
C ASP A 29 16.07 7.18 7.51
N SER A 30 15.36 6.07 7.36
CA SER A 30 14.48 5.78 6.22
C SER A 30 13.12 5.25 6.69
N ILE A 31 12.02 5.73 6.10
CA ILE A 31 10.67 5.22 6.35
C ILE A 31 10.02 4.84 5.02
N LEU A 32 9.56 3.59 4.90
CA LEU A 32 8.72 3.13 3.79
C LEU A 32 7.35 2.74 4.33
N ARG A 33 6.29 3.32 3.76
CA ARG A 33 4.90 3.01 4.10
C ARG A 33 4.22 2.39 2.89
N VAL A 34 3.71 1.17 3.04
CA VAL A 34 3.00 0.45 1.98
C VAL A 34 1.63 0.08 2.49
N PHE A 35 0.59 0.67 1.92
CA PHE A 35 -0.80 0.33 2.23
C PHE A 35 -1.51 -0.18 0.97
N MET A 36 -1.62 -1.51 0.86
CA MET A 36 -2.20 -2.18 -0.29
C MET A 36 -3.71 -2.34 -0.11
N VAL A 37 -4.51 -1.70 -0.96
CA VAL A 37 -5.95 -1.95 -1.00
C VAL A 37 -6.29 -2.86 -2.17
N TYR A 38 -7.31 -3.69 -1.98
CA TYR A 38 -7.72 -4.63 -3.00
C TYR A 38 -9.24 -4.72 -3.11
N THR A 39 -9.72 -4.84 -4.35
CA THR A 39 -11.14 -5.04 -4.67
C THR A 39 -11.29 -6.40 -5.36
N PRO A 40 -12.08 -7.33 -4.83
CA PRO A 40 -12.40 -8.59 -5.52
C PRO A 40 -13.10 -8.32 -6.85
N LEU A 41 -12.70 -9.01 -7.90
CA LEU A 41 -13.34 -8.93 -9.21
C LEU A 41 -13.70 -10.34 -9.72
N ALA A 42 -14.87 -10.47 -10.34
CA ALA A 42 -15.29 -11.69 -11.02
C ALA A 42 -14.58 -11.89 -12.37
N GLN A 43 -14.15 -10.79 -13.01
CA GLN A 43 -13.46 -10.77 -14.30
C GLN A 43 -12.26 -9.82 -14.23
N PRO A 44 -11.21 -10.02 -15.04
CA PRO A 44 -10.08 -9.10 -15.06
C PRO A 44 -10.48 -7.78 -15.70
N VAL A 45 -9.82 -6.70 -15.29
CA VAL A 45 -9.94 -5.38 -15.91
C VAL A 45 -8.56 -4.94 -16.40
N GLN A 46 -8.53 -4.17 -17.48
CA GLN A 46 -7.29 -3.55 -17.94
C GLN A 46 -6.97 -2.36 -17.03
N VAL A 47 -5.72 -2.28 -16.59
CA VAL A 47 -5.21 -1.20 -15.74
C VAL A 47 -3.93 -0.65 -16.35
N GLU A 48 -3.65 0.60 -16.04
CA GLU A 48 -2.34 1.20 -16.33
C GLU A 48 -1.28 0.55 -15.44
N GLU A 49 -0.05 0.48 -15.96
CA GLU A 49 1.09 -0.03 -15.20
C GLU A 49 1.40 0.93 -14.04
N PRO A 50 1.48 0.45 -12.78
CA PRO A 50 1.74 1.31 -11.66
C PRO A 50 3.20 1.78 -11.66
N GLU A 51 3.42 3.06 -11.38
CA GLU A 51 4.76 3.58 -11.13
C GLU A 51 5.32 3.05 -9.80
N LEU A 52 6.39 2.26 -9.89
CA LEU A 52 7.11 1.72 -8.73
C LEU A 52 8.46 2.42 -8.56
N ASN A 53 8.54 3.34 -7.61
CA ASN A 53 9.79 4.01 -7.26
C ASN A 53 10.63 3.12 -6.34
N ALA A 54 11.92 3.02 -6.62
CA ALA A 54 12.85 2.33 -5.73
C ALA A 54 12.97 3.06 -4.38
N PHE A 55 13.06 2.30 -3.29
CA PHE A 55 13.25 2.82 -1.95
C PHE A 55 14.64 2.46 -1.41
N GLU A 56 15.39 3.47 -0.95
CA GLU A 56 16.73 3.28 -0.39
C GLU A 56 16.68 3.16 1.14
N ARG A 57 17.26 2.07 1.66
CA ARG A 57 17.37 1.81 3.10
C ARG A 57 18.69 2.39 3.63
N LYS A 58 18.62 3.35 4.54
CA LYS A 58 19.76 3.92 5.25
C LYS A 58 19.58 3.69 6.74
N GLY A 59 20.67 3.41 7.45
CA GLY A 59 20.71 3.31 8.92
C GLY A 59 19.53 2.54 9.54
N PHE A 60 18.93 3.13 10.58
CA PHE A 60 17.71 2.63 11.17
C PHE A 60 16.53 2.86 10.23
N THR A 61 16.05 1.79 9.59
CA THR A 61 14.92 1.84 8.65
C THR A 61 13.65 1.26 9.28
N ALA A 62 12.54 1.98 9.17
CA ALA A 62 11.21 1.49 9.50
C ALA A 62 10.40 1.18 8.23
N VAL A 63 9.73 0.04 8.22
CA VAL A 63 8.83 -0.36 7.12
C VAL A 63 7.45 -0.65 7.70
N GLU A 64 6.48 0.19 7.37
CA GLU A 64 5.06 -0.03 7.67
C GLU A 64 4.41 -0.77 6.50
N ARG A 65 3.71 -1.87 6.81
CA ARG A 65 2.93 -2.64 5.84
C ARG A 65 1.52 -2.84 6.36
N GLY A 66 0.55 -2.39 5.58
CA GLY A 66 -0.87 -2.58 5.85
C GLY A 66 -1.64 -2.88 4.58
N GLY A 67 -2.93 -3.13 4.74
CA GLY A 67 -3.82 -3.29 3.60
C GLY A 67 -5.25 -3.63 4.01
N LYS A 68 -6.19 -3.41 3.09
CA LYS A 68 -7.62 -3.61 3.34
C LYS A 68 -8.36 -3.99 2.05
N GLU A 69 -9.35 -4.88 2.21
CA GLU A 69 -10.35 -5.12 1.16
C GLU A 69 -11.33 -3.95 1.08
N ILE A 70 -11.57 -3.45 -0.13
CA ILE A 70 -12.63 -2.48 -0.41
C ILE A 70 -13.66 -3.18 -1.28
N LEU A 71 -14.92 -3.10 -0.88
CA LEU A 71 -16.04 -3.57 -1.70
C LEU A 71 -16.40 -2.46 -2.68
N ALA A 72 -16.52 -2.79 -3.96
CA ALA A 72 -17.08 -1.87 -4.93
C ALA A 72 -18.56 -1.63 -4.59
N GLU A 73 -18.99 -0.37 -4.56
CA GLU A 73 -20.41 0.01 -4.48
C GLU A 73 -21.15 -0.30 -5.79
#